data_AF-A0A0A8TS22-F1
#
_entry.id   AF-A0A0A8TS22-F1
#
_cell.length_a   1.000
_cell.length_b   1.000
_cell.length_c   1.000
_cell.angle_alpha   90.00
_cell.angle_beta   90.00
_cell.angle_gamma   90.00
#
_symmetry.space_group_name_H-M   'P 1'
#
loop_
_entity.id
_entity.type
_entity.pdbx_description
1 polymer ?
#
loop_
_entity_poly.entity_id
_entity_poly.type
_entity_poly.pdbx_seq_one_letter_code
_entity_poly.pdbx_strand_id
1 'polypeptide(L)'
;MALTNADRAEIVAKFARAENDTGSPEVQVALLTAQINDLQGHFKEHKHDHHSRRGLIRMVNQRRKLLDYLKGKDATRYSDLIAALGLRR
;
A
#
# COMPACT_ATOMS: atom_id res chain seq x y z
N MET A 1 10.52 0.08 -9.37
CA MET A 1 9.92 0.20 -10.71
C MET A 1 8.43 0.53 -10.58
N ALA A 2 7.76 0.84 -11.69
CA ALA A 2 6.31 1.05 -11.67
C ALA A 2 5.58 -0.31 -11.66
N LEU A 3 4.51 -0.41 -10.89
CA LEU A 3 3.66 -1.61 -10.82
C LEU A 3 3.05 -1.88 -12.21
N THR A 4 3.11 -3.13 -12.69
CA THR A 4 2.49 -3.46 -13.98
C THR A 4 0.96 -3.44 -13.88
N ASN A 5 0.27 -3.31 -15.02
CA ASN A 5 -1.19 -3.36 -15.03
C ASN A 5 -1.73 -4.71 -14.55
N ALA A 6 -1.01 -5.80 -14.82
CA ALA A 6 -1.38 -7.14 -14.37
C ALA A 6 -1.29 -7.25 -12.84
N ASP A 7 -0.16 -6.86 -12.25
CA ASP A 7 0.04 -6.88 -10.79
C ASP A 7 -1.01 -6.00 -10.09
N ARG A 8 -1.30 -4.83 -10.68
CA ARG A 8 -2.31 -3.90 -10.16
C ARG A 8 -3.69 -4.53 -10.15
N ALA A 9 -4.10 -5.16 -11.26
CA ALA A 9 -5.40 -5.81 -11.37
C ALA A 9 -5.54 -6.97 -10.37
N GLU A 10 -4.47 -7.77 -10.19
CA GLU A 10 -4.46 -8.86 -9.23
C GLU A 10 -4.62 -8.37 -7.78
N ILE A 11 -3.90 -7.31 -7.40
CA ILE A 11 -4.04 -6.72 -6.06
C ILE A 11 -5.44 -6.14 -5.85
N VAL A 12 -5.99 -5.44 -6.85
CA VAL A 12 -7.35 -4.91 -6.76
C VAL A 12 -8.35 -6.05 -6.57
N ALA A 13 -8.28 -7.11 -7.38
CA ALA A 13 -9.17 -8.26 -7.27
C ALA A 13 -9.11 -8.94 -5.89
N LYS A 14 -7.92 -9.00 -5.27
CA LYS A 14 -7.72 -9.63 -3.96
C LYS A 14 -8.27 -8.82 -2.79
N PHE A 15 -8.22 -7.50 -2.86
CA PHE A 15 -8.56 -6.61 -1.73
C PHE A 15 -9.82 -5.78 -1.95
N ALA A 16 -10.44 -5.87 -3.13
CA ALA A 16 -11.72 -5.24 -3.42
C ALA A 16 -12.83 -5.81 -2.54
N ARG A 17 -13.71 -4.94 -2.04
CA ARG A 17 -14.87 -5.34 -1.24
C ARG A 17 -16.12 -5.60 -2.08
N ALA A 18 -16.12 -5.16 -3.33
CA ALA A 18 -17.18 -5.35 -4.31
C ALA A 18 -16.57 -5.40 -5.72
N GLU A 19 -17.30 -5.92 -6.71
CA GLU A 19 -16.79 -6.16 -8.08
C GLU A 19 -16.16 -4.94 -8.77
N ASN A 20 -16.58 -3.71 -8.42
CA ASN A 20 -16.06 -2.47 -9.01
C ASN A 20 -15.32 -1.58 -7.98
N ASP A 21 -14.89 -2.15 -6.86
CA ASP A 21 -14.19 -1.41 -5.83
C ASP A 21 -12.71 -1.22 -6.17
N THR A 22 -12.39 -0.07 -6.76
CA THR A 22 -11.01 0.33 -7.09
C THR A 22 -10.42 1.33 -6.10
N GLY A 23 -11.21 1.78 -5.12
CA GLY A 23 -10.95 3.00 -4.35
C GLY A 23 -11.07 2.85 -2.84
N SER A 24 -11.46 1.68 -2.33
CA SER A 24 -11.52 1.46 -0.89
C SER A 24 -10.17 1.61 -0.20
N PRO A 25 -10.17 1.91 1.12
CA PRO A 25 -8.96 1.95 1.90
C PRO A 25 -8.13 0.66 1.79
N GLU A 26 -8.76 -0.50 1.73
CA GLU A 26 -8.12 -1.81 1.56
C GLU A 26 -7.31 -1.88 0.27
N VAL A 27 -7.95 -1.59 -0.86
CA VAL A 27 -7.31 -1.61 -2.18
C VAL A 27 -6.17 -0.60 -2.25
N GLN A 28 -6.41 0.63 -1.79
CA GLN A 28 -5.38 1.68 -1.82
C GLN A 28 -4.17 1.32 -0.95
N VAL A 29 -4.39 0.79 0.26
CA VAL A 29 -3.31 0.38 1.17
C VAL A 29 -2.54 -0.81 0.61
N ALA A 30 -3.21 -1.78 -0.02
CA ALA A 30 -2.55 -2.92 -0.64
C ALA A 30 -1.66 -2.48 -1.82
N LEU A 31 -2.16 -1.61 -2.69
CA LEU A 31 -1.39 -1.05 -3.82
C LEU A 31 -0.18 -0.25 -3.34
N LEU A 32 -0.35 0.62 -2.35
CA LEU A 32 0.76 1.38 -1.76
C LEU A 32 1.79 0.44 -1.12
N THR A 33 1.35 -0.64 -0.47
CA THR A 33 2.24 -1.62 0.15
C THR A 33 3.09 -2.34 -0.89
N ALA A 34 2.49 -2.80 -1.99
CA ALA A 34 3.22 -3.42 -3.09
C ALA A 34 4.29 -2.47 -3.67
N GLN A 35 3.93 -1.22 -3.93
CA GLN A 35 4.86 -0.20 -4.43
C GLN A 35 6.00 0.11 -3.46
N ILE A 36 5.68 0.24 -2.16
CA ILE A 36 6.68 0.49 -1.11
C ILE A 36 7.68 -0.68 -1.04
N ASN A 37 7.20 -1.92 -1.09
CA ASN A 37 8.04 -3.11 -1.00
C ASN A 37 8.98 -3.23 -2.20
N ASP A 38 8.49 -2.97 -3.41
CA ASP A 38 9.33 -2.95 -4.62
C ASP A 38 10.42 -1.87 -4.55
N LEU A 39 10.06 -0.66 -4.11
CA LEU A 39 11.00 0.47 -3.98
C LEU A 39 12.05 0.26 -2.89
N GLN A 40 11.78 -0.55 -1.86
CA GLN A 40 12.79 -0.84 -0.84
C GLN A 40 14.03 -1.53 -1.44
N GLY A 41 13.86 -2.41 -2.44
CA GLY A 41 14.98 -3.04 -3.15
C GLY A 41 15.83 -2.01 -3.88
N HIS A 42 15.19 -1.13 -4.66
CA HIS A 42 15.83 -0.05 -5.41
C HIS A 42 16.75 0.82 -4.54
N PHE A 43 16.29 1.22 -3.35
CA PHE A 43 17.10 2.09 -2.49
C PHE A 43 18.26 1.40 -1.76
N LYS A 44 18.27 0.07 -1.67
CA LYS A 44 19.44 -0.67 -1.17
C LYS A 44 20.62 -0.56 -2.14
N GLU A 45 20.32 -0.59 -3.43
CA GLU A 45 21.29 -0.46 -4.51
C GLU A 45 21.63 1.02 -4.77
N HIS A 46 20.62 1.90 -4.87
CA HIS A 46 20.77 3.31 -5.21
C HIS A 46 20.70 4.22 -3.97
N LYS A 47 21.76 4.19 -3.15
CA LYS A 47 21.80 4.91 -1.86
C LYS A 47 21.71 6.44 -1.97
N HIS A 48 22.15 7.02 -3.09
CA HIS A 48 22.18 8.46 -3.36
C HIS A 48 20.92 9.00 -4.04
N ASP A 49 19.94 8.15 -4.35
CA ASP A 49 18.66 8.60 -4.92
C ASP A 49 17.76 9.20 -3.82
N HIS A 50 18.04 10.46 -3.49
CA HIS A 50 17.28 11.20 -2.48
C HIS A 50 15.92 11.70 -2.99
N HIS A 51 15.81 11.97 -4.29
CA HIS A 51 14.59 12.50 -4.90
C HIS A 51 13.47 11.45 -4.87
N SER A 52 13.76 10.21 -5.30
CA SER A 52 12.77 9.13 -5.25
C SER A 52 12.47 8.71 -3.81
N ARG A 53 13.44 8.80 -2.89
CA ARG A 53 13.22 8.50 -1.45
C ARG A 53 12.20 9.44 -0.82
N ARG A 54 12.14 10.70 -1.24
CA ARG A 54 11.08 11.63 -0.84
C ARG A 54 9.70 11.15 -1.31
N GLY A 55 9.62 10.58 -2.52
CA GLY A 55 8.41 9.92 -3.02
C GLY A 55 7.99 8.74 -2.14
N LEU A 56 8.95 7.88 -1.77
CA LEU A 56 8.71 6.75 -0.85
C LEU A 56 8.12 7.21 0.48
N ILE A 57 8.70 8.25 1.10
CA ILE A 57 8.21 8.78 2.39
C ILE A 57 6.76 9.29 2.25
N ARG A 58 6.42 9.94 1.13
CA ARG A 58 5.05 10.37 0.85
C ARG A 58 4.09 9.18 0.75
N MET A 59 4.48 8.11 0.07
CA MET A 59 3.67 6.88 -0.04
C MET A 59 3.45 6.21 1.32
N VAL A 60 4.51 6.11 2.14
CA VAL A 60 4.42 5.56 3.51
C VAL A 60 3.45 6.39 4.35
N ASN A 61 3.56 7.72 4.30
CA ASN A 61 2.67 8.62 5.04
C ASN A 61 1.22 8.53 4.55
N GLN A 62 1.00 8.41 3.23
CA GLN A 62 -0.33 8.22 2.67
C GLN A 62 -0.96 6.92 3.16
N ARG A 63 -0.20 5.81 3.14
CA ARG A 63 -0.64 4.51 3.65
C ARG A 63 -1.02 4.60 5.13
N ARG A 64 -0.19 5.27 5.95
CA ARG A 64 -0.47 5.49 7.37
C ARG A 64 -1.78 6.23 7.59
N LYS A 65 -2.02 7.34 6.87
CA LYS A 65 -3.27 8.11 6.97
C LYS A 65 -4.52 7.27 6.62
N LEU A 66 -4.43 6.41 5.59
CA LEU A 66 -5.52 5.51 5.21
C LEU A 66 -5.79 4.45 6.27
N LEU A 67 -4.73 3.89 6.86
CA LEU A 67 -4.84 2.94 7.98
C LEU A 67 -5.43 3.60 9.23
N ASP A 68 -5.03 4.83 9.55
CA ASP A 68 -5.57 5.59 10.68
C ASP A 68 -7.07 5.88 10.46
N TYR A 69 -7.46 6.27 9.24
CA TYR A 69 -8.86 6.43 8.85
C TYR A 69 -9.65 5.13 9.01
N LEU A 70 -9.12 4.02 8.47
CA LEU A 70 -9.79 2.72 8.53
C LEU A 70 -9.94 2.26 9.99
N LYS A 71 -8.90 2.41 10.81
CA LYS A 71 -8.92 2.09 12.24
C LYS A 71 -10.01 2.85 13.00
N GLY A 72 -10.18 4.14 12.70
CA GLY A 72 -11.21 4.97 13.32
C GLY A 72 -12.63 4.64 12.87
N LYS A 73 -12.78 4.08 11.66
CA LYS A 73 -14.09 3.76 11.08
C LYS A 73 -14.53 2.32 11.34
N ASP A 74 -13.61 1.37 11.29
CA ASP A 74 -13.85 -0.06 11.48
C ASP A 74 -12.57 -0.76 11.94
N ALA A 75 -12.51 -1.09 13.23
CA ALA A 75 -11.35 -1.72 13.85
C ALA A 75 -11.11 -3.17 13.38
N THR A 76 -12.18 -3.88 12.98
CA THR A 76 -12.10 -5.25 12.48
C THR A 76 -11.45 -5.24 11.10
N ARG A 77 -11.98 -4.44 10.17
CA ARG A 77 -11.39 -4.28 8.82
C ARG A 77 -9.93 -3.84 8.87
N TYR A 78 -9.59 -2.93 9.78
CA TYR A 78 -8.21 -2.53 10.01
C TYR A 78 -7.31 -3.70 10.43
N SER A 79 -7.77 -4.52 11.37
CA SER A 79 -6.98 -5.63 11.93
C SER A 79 -6.76 -6.72 10.88
N ASP A 80 -7.82 -7.06 10.14
CA ASP A 80 -7.78 -8.03 9.05
C ASP A 80 -6.83 -7.58 7.94
N LEU A 81 -6.92 -6.30 7.53
CA LEU A 81 -6.07 -5.75 6.48
C LEU A 81 -4.59 -5.76 6.87
N ILE A 82 -4.28 -5.39 8.11
CA ILE A 82 -2.89 -5.41 8.60
C ILE A 82 -2.34 -6.83 8.67
N ALA A 83 -3.15 -7.79 9.14
CA ALA A 83 -2.76 -9.19 9.18
C ALA A 83 -2.51 -9.73 7.77
N ALA A 84 -3.41 -9.46 6.83
CA ALA A 84 -3.29 -9.89 5.43
C ALA A 84 -2.04 -9.32 4.73
N LEU A 85 -1.67 -8.08 5.05
CA LEU A 85 -0.52 -7.39 4.44
C LEU A 85 0.79 -7.53 5.25
N GLY A 86 0.76 -8.19 6.40
CA GLY A 86 1.94 -8.35 7.28
C GLY A 86 2.53 -7.03 7.79
N LEU A 87 1.71 -5.99 7.94
CA LEU A 87 2.19 -4.67 8.37
C LEU A 87 2.43 -4.64 9.88
N ARG A 88 3.54 -4.05 10.32
CA ARG A 88 3.79 -3.81 11.76
C ARG A 88 3.24 -2.43 12.17
N ARG A 89 2.65 -2.38 13.37
CA ARG A 89 2.25 -1.14 14.06
C ARG A 89 3.46 -0.37 14.57
#